data_AF-A0A920GCD0-F1
#
_entry.id   AF-A0A920GCD0-F1
#
_cell.length_a   1.000
_cell.length_b   1.000
_cell.length_c   1.000
_cell.angle_alpha   90.00
_cell.angle_beta   90.00
_cell.angle_gamma   90.00
#
_symmetry.space_group_name_H-M   'P 1'
#
loop_
_entity.id
_entity.type
_entity.pdbx_description
1 polymer ?
#
loop_
_entity_poly.entity_id
_entity_poly.type
_entity_poly.pdbx_seq_one_letter_code
_entity_poly.pdbx_strand_id
1 'polypeptide(L)' 'MPRRTDLRRILLLGSGPIVIGQACEFDYSGTQACKALRSRVTRSSS' A
#
# COMPACT_ATOMS: atom_id res chain seq x y z
N MET A 1 -8.56 2.90 15.16
CA MET A 1 -9.76 2.78 14.30
C MET A 1 -9.94 1.34 13.86
N PRO A 2 -11.17 0.81 13.85
CA PRO A 2 -11.47 -0.52 13.36
C PRO A 2 -11.30 -0.62 11.84
N ARG A 3 -11.15 -1.84 11.32
CA ARG A 3 -10.98 -2.09 9.89
C ARG A 3 -12.27 -1.84 9.12
N ARG A 4 -12.12 -1.22 7.94
CA ARG A 4 -13.18 -1.10 6.92
C ARG A 4 -13.28 -2.37 6.09
N THR A 5 -14.46 -2.98 6.04
CA THR A 5 -14.77 -4.21 5.29
C THR A 5 -15.46 -3.93 3.94
N ASP A 6 -15.86 -2.70 3.71
CA ASP A 6 -16.49 -2.19 2.48
C ASP A 6 -15.48 -2.00 1.32
N LEU A 7 -14.18 -1.89 1.62
CA LEU A 7 -13.13 -1.65 0.64
C LEU A 7 -12.62 -2.97 0.02
N ARG A 8 -13.00 -3.23 -1.22
CA ARG A 8 -12.60 -4.42 -2.00
C ARG A 8 -11.35 -4.22 -2.86
N ARG A 9 -11.07 -2.98 -3.26
CA ARG A 9 -9.92 -2.59 -4.10
C ARG A 9 -9.30 -1.31 -3.56
N ILE A 10 -7.98 -1.26 -3.57
CA ILE A 10 -7.19 -0.11 -3.11
C ILE A 10 -6.16 0.20 -4.19
N LEU A 11 -6.12 1.44 -4.64
CA LEU A 11 -5.11 1.95 -5.56
C LEU A 11 -3.97 2.56 -4.75
N LEU A 12 -2.75 2.07 -4.95
CA LEU A 12 -1.52 2.69 -4.43
C LEU A 12 -0.93 3.58 -5.50
N LEU A 13 -0.73 4.85 -5.18
CA LEU A 13 -0.01 5.80 -6.03
C LEU A 13 1.45 5.89 -5.55
N GLY A 14 2.39 5.68 -6.47
CA GLY A 14 3.82 5.85 -6.19
C GLY A 14 4.20 7.32 -6.08
N SER A 15 5.42 7.59 -5.58
CA SER A 15 5.95 8.94 -5.39
C SER A 15 6.42 9.61 -6.69
N GLY A 16 6.54 8.85 -7.78
CA GLY A 16 7.12 9.33 -9.03
C GLY A 16 8.65 9.14 -9.07
N PRO A 17 9.37 9.82 -9.98
CA PRO A 17 10.82 9.67 -10.10
C PRO A 17 11.56 10.13 -8.84
N ILE A 18 12.76 9.59 -8.63
CA ILE A 18 13.64 9.96 -7.52
C ILE A 18 14.12 11.40 -7.70
N VAL A 19 13.91 12.22 -6.67
CA VAL A 19 14.36 13.62 -6.62
C VAL A 19 15.01 13.91 -5.27
N ILE A 20 15.80 14.98 -5.16
CA ILE A 20 16.40 15.39 -3.89
C ILE A 20 15.27 15.65 -2.88
N GLY A 21 15.31 14.95 -1.74
CA GLY A 21 14.27 15.00 -0.72
C GLY A 21 13.09 14.04 -0.92
N GLN A 22 13.09 13.26 -2.01
CA GLN A 22 12.12 12.19 -2.24
C GLN A 22 12.79 11.01 -2.95
N ALA A 23 13.43 10.15 -2.16
CA ALA A 23 14.25 9.05 -2.65
C ALA A 23 13.61 7.68 -2.36
N CYS A 24 14.44 6.67 -2.11
CA CYS A 24 14.03 5.27 -2.03
C CYS A 24 13.15 4.94 -0.81
N GLU A 25 12.99 5.86 0.14
CA GLU A 25 12.10 5.69 1.29
C GLU A 25 10.65 5.41 0.88
N PHE A 26 10.21 5.96 -0.25
CA PHE A 26 8.87 5.75 -0.80
C PHE A 26 8.73 4.39 -1.48
N ASP A 27 9.81 3.85 -2.01
CA ASP A 27 9.84 2.54 -2.64
C ASP A 27 9.77 1.42 -1.58
N TYR A 28 10.52 1.59 -0.49
CA TYR A 28 10.45 0.73 0.69
C TYR A 28 9.06 0.78 1.34
N SER A 29 8.54 2.00 1.57
CA SER A 29 7.21 2.19 2.17
C SER A 29 6.09 1.67 1.28
N GLY A 30 6.18 1.87 -0.03
CA GLY A 30 5.22 1.37 -1.03
C GLY A 30 5.19 -0.16 -1.08
N THR A 31 6.36 -0.81 -1.05
CA THR A 31 6.46 -2.27 -1.01
C THR A 31 5.85 -2.85 0.28
N GLN A 32 6.13 -2.22 1.43
CA GLN A 32 5.53 -2.63 2.70
C GLN A 32 4.02 -2.44 2.71
N ALA A 33 3.53 -1.32 2.20
CA ALA A 33 2.09 -1.06 2.07
C ALA A 33 1.43 -2.11 1.17
N CYS A 34 2.04 -2.47 0.03
CA CYS A 34 1.55 -3.52 -0.85
C CYS A 34 1.51 -4.90 -0.15
N LYS A 35 2.55 -5.26 0.62
CA LYS A 35 2.59 -6.52 1.39
C LYS A 35 1.52 -6.54 2.49
N ALA A 36 1.36 -5.44 3.23
CA ALA A 36 0.34 -5.30 4.25
C ALA A 36 -1.06 -5.40 3.66
N LEU A 37 -1.32 -4.73 2.53
CA LEU A 37 -2.62 -4.76 1.88
C LEU A 37 -2.91 -6.11 1.22
N ARG A 38 -1.96 -6.77 0.54
CA ARG A 38 -2.16 -8.12 -0.02
C ARG A 38 -2.54 -9.12 1.07
N SER A 39 -1.74 -9.22 2.13
CA SER A 39 -2.01 -10.16 3.22
C SER A 39 -3.36 -9.95 3.93
N ARG A 40 -3.92 -8.73 3.84
CA ARG A 40 -5.15 -8.33 4.54
C ARG A 40 -6.39 -8.32 3.63
N VAL A 41 -6.24 -7.93 2.37
CA VAL A 41 -7.35 -7.84 1.41
C VAL A 41 -7.66 -9.21 0.81
N THR A 42 -6.64 -10.03 0.49
CA THR A 42 -6.87 -11.35 -0.15
C THR A 42 -7.35 -12.45 0.80
N ARG A 43 -7.36 -12.22 2.12
CA ARG A 43 -7.85 -13.18 3.12
C ARG A 43 -9.29 -12.92 3.58
N SER A 44 -9.98 -11.95 2.97
CA SER A 44 -11.36 -11.59 3.34
C SER A 44 -12.44 -12.16 2.40
N SER A 45 -12.04 -12.98 1.42
CA SER A 45 -12.96 -13.73 0.57
C SER A 45 -13.13 -15.15 1.13
N SER A 46 -13.95 -15.27 2.17
CA SER A 46 -14.59 -16.51 2.61
C SER A 46 -16.09 -16.29 2.58
#